data_AF-A0A2A6JNN0-F1
#
_entry.id   AF-A0A2A6JNN0-F1
#
_cell.length_a   1.000
_cell.length_b   1.000
_cell.length_c   1.000
_cell.angle_alpha   90.00
_cell.angle_beta   90.00
_cell.angle_gamma   90.00
#
_symmetry.space_group_name_H-M   'P 1'
#
loop_
_entity.id
_entity.type
_entity.pdbx_description
1 polymer ?
#
loop_
_entity_poly.entity_id
_entity_poly.type
_entity_poly.pdbx_seq_one_letter_code
_entity_poly.pdbx_strand_id
1 'polypeptide(L)'
;MSVCEIPSELSQSPGLPKSPEGAPVFPEPWAAEAFAMTVHLHEKGLFSWSEWAESLSRQLHQPGRADDGSDYFDCWVAALSELLVSRGVADAAAILDLQQSWLRAAEATPHGHPIELANDPLR
;
A
#
# COMPACT_ATOMS: atom_id res chain seq x y z
N MET A 1 21.91 -21.26 14.81
CA MET A 1 22.20 -21.02 13.38
C MET A 1 20.86 -21.06 12.67
N SER A 2 20.33 -19.89 12.31
CA SER A 2 18.95 -19.71 11.88
C SER A 2 18.75 -20.33 10.49
N VAL A 3 17.70 -21.14 10.37
CA VAL A 3 17.34 -21.86 9.15
C VAL A 3 16.93 -20.84 8.09
N CYS A 4 17.51 -20.99 6.90
CA CYS A 4 17.25 -20.28 5.66
C CYS A 4 15.87 -19.61 5.60
N GLU A 5 15.86 -18.27 5.59
CA GLU A 5 14.75 -17.51 5.01
C GLU A 5 14.61 -17.98 3.56
N ILE A 6 13.51 -18.67 3.27
CA ILE A 6 13.13 -18.93 1.89
C ILE A 6 12.84 -17.55 1.30
N PRO A 7 13.60 -17.08 0.29
CA PRO A 7 13.33 -15.79 -0.31
C PRO A 7 11.92 -15.84 -0.89
N SER A 8 11.08 -14.88 -0.48
CA SER A 8 9.72 -14.74 -1.02
C SER A 8 9.77 -14.74 -2.56
N GLU A 9 8.85 -15.43 -3.22
CA GLU A 9 8.77 -15.48 -4.69
C GLU A 9 8.65 -14.08 -5.31
N LEU A 10 8.14 -13.12 -4.53
CA LEU A 10 8.10 -11.70 -4.86
C LEU A 10 9.48 -11.11 -5.19
N SER A 11 10.55 -11.58 -4.53
CA SER A 11 11.93 -11.14 -4.77
C SER A 11 12.45 -11.49 -6.17
N GLN A 12 11.77 -12.42 -6.86
CA GLN A 12 12.11 -12.85 -8.22
C GLN A 12 11.24 -12.18 -9.29
N SER A 13 10.33 -11.27 -8.92
CA SER A 13 9.45 -10.60 -9.90
C SER A 13 10.26 -9.74 -10.89
N PRO A 14 10.06 -9.89 -12.21
CA PRO A 14 10.68 -9.03 -13.21
C PRO A 14 10.28 -7.56 -13.00
N GLY A 15 11.25 -6.64 -12.99
CA GLY A 15 11.00 -5.19 -12.97
C GLY A 15 11.00 -4.51 -11.59
N LEU A 16 11.22 -5.24 -10.49
CA LEU A 16 11.44 -4.60 -9.18
C LEU A 16 12.78 -3.87 -9.14
N PRO A 17 12.86 -2.60 -8.69
CA PRO A 17 14.12 -1.92 -8.42
C PRO A 17 14.89 -2.72 -7.38
N LYS A 18 16.14 -3.09 -7.68
CA LYS A 18 16.97 -3.91 -6.80
C LYS A 18 18.06 -3.08 -6.15
N SER A 19 18.39 -3.39 -4.91
CA SER A 19 19.56 -2.87 -4.21
C SER A 19 20.83 -3.40 -4.90
N PRO A 20 22.02 -2.85 -4.58
CA PRO A 20 23.28 -3.42 -5.05
C PRO A 20 23.42 -4.93 -4.72
N GLU A 21 22.74 -5.39 -3.67
CA GLU A 21 22.69 -6.77 -3.18
C GLU A 21 21.55 -7.61 -3.81
N GLY A 22 20.73 -7.00 -4.69
CA GLY A 22 19.69 -7.70 -5.44
C GLY A 22 18.30 -7.75 -4.80
N ALA A 23 18.11 -7.14 -3.62
CA ALA A 23 16.83 -7.11 -2.92
C ALA A 23 15.91 -6.02 -3.48
N PRO A 24 14.58 -6.23 -3.60
CA PRO A 24 13.65 -5.17 -3.95
C PRO A 24 13.80 -3.97 -2.99
N VAL A 25 14.10 -2.78 -3.51
CA VAL A 25 14.19 -1.55 -2.70
C VAL A 25 12.88 -0.81 -2.83
N PHE A 26 12.11 -0.83 -1.76
CA PHE A 26 10.96 0.04 -1.58
C PHE A 26 11.42 1.35 -0.92
N PRO A 27 10.83 2.50 -1.30
CA PRO A 27 11.23 3.79 -0.73
C PRO A 27 10.95 3.87 0.77
N GLU A 28 9.89 3.20 1.22
CA GLU A 28 9.44 3.15 2.60
C GLU A 28 8.87 1.75 2.89
N PRO A 29 8.84 1.28 4.15
CA PRO A 29 8.30 -0.05 4.48
C PRO A 29 6.85 -0.27 4.02
N TRP A 30 5.99 0.75 4.14
CA TRP A 30 4.58 0.66 3.75
C TRP A 30 4.38 0.40 2.26
N ALA A 31 5.32 0.84 1.40
CA ALA A 31 5.25 0.59 -0.04
C ALA A 31 5.43 -0.91 -0.36
N ALA A 32 6.27 -1.61 0.41
CA ALA A 32 6.42 -3.05 0.31
C ALA A 32 5.14 -3.78 0.72
N GLU A 33 4.47 -3.31 1.78
CA GLU A 33 3.20 -3.87 2.25
C GLU A 33 2.08 -3.69 1.23
N ALA A 34 1.94 -2.50 0.63
CA ALA A 34 0.97 -2.23 -0.42
C ALA A 34 1.18 -3.13 -1.66
N PHE A 35 2.45 -3.30 -2.07
CA PHE A 35 2.81 -4.22 -3.14
C PHE A 35 2.44 -5.67 -2.80
N ALA A 36 2.82 -6.15 -1.62
CA ALA A 36 2.54 -7.51 -1.17
C ALA A 36 1.03 -7.80 -1.10
N MET A 37 0.23 -6.86 -0.57
CA MET A 37 -1.23 -6.97 -0.56
C MET A 37 -1.81 -7.07 -1.97
N THR A 38 -1.30 -6.26 -2.90
CA THR A 38 -1.76 -6.26 -4.30
C THR A 38 -1.51 -7.61 -4.97
N VAL A 39 -0.29 -8.14 -4.84
CA VAL A 39 0.05 -9.46 -5.41
C VAL A 39 -0.79 -10.55 -4.78
N HIS A 40 -0.93 -10.55 -3.46
CA HIS A 40 -1.72 -11.57 -2.76
C HIS A 40 -3.19 -11.55 -3.18
N LEU A 41 -3.81 -10.38 -3.31
CA LEU A 41 -5.21 -10.26 -3.73
C LEU A 41 -5.42 -10.68 -5.19
N HIS A 42 -4.45 -10.39 -6.07
CA HIS A 42 -4.44 -10.92 -7.43
C HIS A 42 -4.35 -12.45 -7.45
N GLU A 43 -3.43 -13.05 -6.68
CA GLU A 43 -3.29 -14.52 -6.58
C GLU A 43 -4.57 -15.20 -6.08
N LYS A 44 -5.37 -14.50 -5.26
CA LYS A 44 -6.69 -14.94 -4.81
C LYS A 44 -7.80 -14.76 -5.85
N GLY A 45 -7.49 -14.18 -7.00
CA GLY A 45 -8.42 -13.96 -8.11
C GLY A 45 -9.41 -12.83 -7.86
N LEU A 46 -9.14 -11.91 -6.94
CA LEU A 46 -10.06 -10.80 -6.64
C LEU A 46 -10.19 -9.84 -7.83
N PHE A 47 -9.09 -9.63 -8.55
CA PHE A 47 -9.00 -8.88 -9.79
C PHE A 47 -7.89 -9.49 -10.67
N SER A 48 -7.94 -9.22 -11.97
CA SER A 48 -6.88 -9.59 -12.92
C SER A 48 -5.80 -8.51 -13.01
N TRP A 49 -4.62 -8.85 -13.54
CA TRP A 49 -3.58 -7.86 -13.80
C TRP A 49 -4.00 -6.76 -14.79
N SER A 50 -4.92 -7.04 -15.72
CA SER A 50 -5.42 -6.01 -16.64
C SER A 50 -6.30 -4.99 -15.92
N GLU A 51 -7.16 -5.45 -15.01
CA GLU A 51 -8.00 -4.58 -14.17
C GLU A 51 -7.15 -3.76 -13.21
N TRP A 52 -6.09 -4.36 -12.64
CA TRP A 52 -5.09 -3.65 -11.85
C TRP A 52 -4.40 -2.54 -12.65
N ALA A 53 -3.88 -2.86 -13.84
CA ALA A 53 -3.18 -1.91 -14.69
C ALA A 53 -4.07 -0.73 -15.11
N GLU A 54 -5.34 -1.00 -15.41
CA GLU A 54 -6.33 0.04 -15.73
C GLU A 54 -6.59 0.97 -14.54
N SER A 55 -6.84 0.40 -13.34
CA SER A 55 -7.07 1.18 -12.12
C SER A 55 -5.85 2.06 -11.79
N LEU A 56 -4.65 1.47 -11.79
CA LEU A 56 -3.42 2.21 -11.49
C LEU A 56 -3.15 3.30 -12.53
N SER A 57 -3.33 3.02 -13.81
CA SER A 57 -3.16 4.00 -14.88
C SER A 57 -4.06 5.22 -14.67
N ARG A 58 -5.34 5.00 -14.34
CA ARG A 58 -6.26 6.11 -14.06
C ARG A 58 -5.82 6.93 -12.86
N GLN A 59 -5.29 6.30 -11.82
CA GLN A 59 -4.77 7.02 -10.64
C GLN A 59 -3.53 7.86 -10.99
N LEU A 60 -2.60 7.32 -11.80
CA LEU A 60 -1.38 8.01 -12.24
C LEU A 60 -1.64 9.22 -13.16
N HIS A 61 -2.77 9.23 -13.89
CA HIS A 61 -3.11 10.31 -14.80
C HIS A 61 -4.08 11.35 -14.20
N GLN A 62 -4.37 11.27 -12.90
CA GLN A 62 -5.19 12.30 -12.26
C GLN A 62 -4.48 13.67 -12.26
N PRO A 63 -5.22 14.78 -12.29
CA PRO A 63 -4.63 16.11 -12.13
C PRO A 63 -3.92 16.26 -10.78
N GLY A 64 -2.79 16.98 -10.76
CA GLY A 64 -2.06 17.29 -9.52
C GLY A 64 -1.07 16.22 -9.06
N ARG A 65 -0.78 15.22 -9.90
CA ARG A 65 0.29 14.23 -9.66
C ARG A 65 1.67 14.86 -9.73
N ALA A 66 2.60 14.28 -8.98
CA ALA A 66 3.96 14.80 -8.91
C ALA A 66 4.71 14.52 -10.23
N ASP A 67 5.29 15.55 -10.83
CA ASP A 67 6.05 15.42 -12.08
C ASP A 67 7.29 14.52 -11.94
N ASP A 68 7.80 14.37 -10.71
CA ASP A 68 8.95 13.53 -10.38
C ASP A 68 8.58 12.09 -9.98
N GLY A 69 7.27 11.77 -9.92
CA GLY A 69 6.76 10.45 -9.56
C GLY A 69 6.91 10.10 -8.08
N SER A 70 7.19 11.08 -7.21
CA SER A 70 7.31 10.86 -5.76
C SER A 70 6.05 10.30 -5.11
N ASP A 71 4.88 10.51 -5.72
CA ASP A 71 3.57 10.02 -5.26
C ASP A 71 3.14 8.69 -5.93
N TYR A 72 4.07 7.97 -6.57
CA TYR A 72 3.78 6.71 -7.27
C TYR A 72 3.10 5.66 -6.37
N PHE A 73 3.61 5.46 -5.15
CA PHE A 73 3.01 4.50 -4.21
C PHE A 73 1.73 5.03 -3.56
N ASP A 74 1.52 6.35 -3.51
CA ASP A 74 0.21 6.90 -3.13
C ASP A 74 -0.84 6.59 -4.20
N CYS A 75 -0.48 6.70 -5.49
CA CYS A 75 -1.32 6.26 -6.60
C CYS A 75 -1.63 4.75 -6.50
N TRP A 76 -0.64 3.95 -6.11
CA TRP A 76 -0.78 2.52 -5.91
C TRP A 76 -1.83 2.19 -4.84
N VAL A 77 -1.73 2.81 -3.66
CA VAL A 77 -2.69 2.61 -2.57
C VAL A 77 -4.08 3.10 -2.95
N ALA A 78 -4.18 4.23 -3.67
CA ALA A 78 -5.45 4.74 -4.18
C ALA A 78 -6.11 3.74 -5.16
N ALA A 79 -5.33 3.18 -6.09
CA ALA A 79 -5.82 2.22 -7.08
C ALA A 79 -6.29 0.91 -6.43
N LEU A 80 -5.55 0.43 -5.43
CA LEU A 80 -5.91 -0.76 -4.67
C LEU A 80 -7.19 -0.54 -3.87
N SER A 81 -7.28 0.58 -3.15
CA SER A 81 -8.46 0.94 -2.35
C SER A 81 -9.71 0.99 -3.21
N GLU A 82 -9.61 1.58 -4.40
CA GLU A 82 -10.71 1.65 -5.34
C GLU A 82 -11.15 0.28 -5.87
N LEU A 83 -10.20 -0.60 -6.19
CA LEU A 83 -10.53 -1.97 -6.59
C LEU A 83 -11.25 -2.70 -5.45
N LEU A 84 -10.76 -2.60 -4.22
CA LEU A 84 -11.41 -3.21 -3.05
C LEU A 84 -12.84 -2.72 -2.86
N VAL A 85 -13.08 -1.42 -3.05
CA VAL A 85 -14.42 -0.82 -2.98
C VAL A 85 -15.31 -1.32 -4.12
N SER A 86 -14.83 -1.30 -5.36
CA SER A 86 -15.61 -1.77 -6.53
C SER A 86 -16.00 -3.25 -6.44
N ARG A 87 -15.20 -4.06 -5.72
CA ARG A 87 -15.44 -5.49 -5.47
C ARG A 87 -16.24 -5.77 -4.21
N GLY A 88 -16.63 -4.75 -3.45
CA GLY A 88 -17.39 -4.87 -2.20
C GLY A 88 -16.61 -5.53 -1.06
N VAL A 89 -15.27 -5.54 -1.13
CA VAL A 89 -14.40 -6.09 -0.08
C VAL A 89 -14.24 -5.10 1.07
N ALA A 90 -14.24 -3.81 0.77
CA ALA A 90 -14.19 -2.73 1.74
C ALA A 90 -15.19 -1.63 1.35
N ASP A 91 -15.65 -0.87 2.33
CA ASP A 91 -16.45 0.32 2.09
C ASP A 91 -15.55 1.56 2.04
N ALA A 92 -15.87 2.50 1.15
CA ALA A 92 -15.08 3.71 0.97
C ALA A 92 -15.11 4.62 2.20
N ALA A 93 -16.25 4.72 2.89
CA ALA A 93 -16.35 5.48 4.12
C ALA A 93 -15.56 4.80 5.24
N ALA A 94 -15.62 3.47 5.35
CA ALA A 94 -14.81 2.73 6.33
C ALA A 94 -13.29 2.96 6.16
N ILE A 95 -12.79 2.98 4.92
CA ILE A 95 -11.38 3.28 4.64
C ILE A 95 -11.04 4.72 5.08
N LEU A 96 -11.88 5.68 4.70
CA LEU A 96 -11.67 7.09 5.05
C LEU A 96 -11.72 7.31 6.56
N ASP A 97 -12.72 6.75 7.25
CA ASP A 97 -12.88 6.86 8.69
C ASP A 97 -11.67 6.29 9.43
N LEU A 98 -11.13 5.16 8.97
CA LEU A 98 -9.92 4.56 9.53
C LEU A 98 -8.69 5.44 9.31
N GLN A 99 -8.53 6.03 8.11
CA GLN A 99 -7.45 6.97 7.84
C GLN A 99 -7.53 8.19 8.78
N GLN A 100 -8.73 8.77 8.93
CA GLN A 100 -8.95 9.90 9.83
C GLN A 100 -8.71 9.53 11.29
N SER A 101 -9.08 8.31 11.70
CA SER A 101 -8.81 7.78 13.04
C SER A 101 -7.31 7.70 13.31
N TRP A 102 -6.53 7.17 12.36
CA TRP A 102 -5.07 7.13 12.46
C TRP A 102 -4.43 8.52 12.51
N LEU A 103 -4.91 9.48 11.71
CA LEU A 103 -4.41 10.86 11.73
C LEU A 103 -4.63 11.52 13.10
N ARG A 104 -5.83 11.36 13.68
CA ARG A 104 -6.13 11.88 15.03
C ARG A 104 -5.34 11.16 16.11
N ALA A 105 -5.17 9.85 16.00
CA ALA A 105 -4.34 9.08 16.90
C ALA A 105 -2.87 9.57 16.87
N ALA A 106 -2.33 9.83 15.68
CA ALA A 106 -0.97 10.35 15.52
C ALA A 106 -0.82 11.74 16.18
N GLU A 107 -1.77 12.64 15.94
CA GLU A 107 -1.79 13.99 16.55
C GLU A 107 -1.91 13.94 18.08
N ALA A 108 -2.72 13.02 18.62
CA ALA A 108 -2.95 12.88 20.05
C ALA A 108 -1.82 12.14 20.79
N THR A 109 -0.89 11.50 20.07
CA THR A 109 0.18 10.70 20.68
C THR A 109 1.36 11.60 21.10
N PRO A 110 1.70 11.68 22.40
CA PRO A 110 2.86 12.45 22.86
C PRO A 110 4.16 11.92 22.26
N HIS A 111 5.13 12.80 22.00
CA HIS A 111 6.43 12.40 21.49
C HIS A 111 7.07 11.29 22.34
N GLY A 112 7.71 10.34 21.66
CA GLY A 112 8.36 9.18 22.30
C GLY A 112 7.42 8.04 22.69
N HIS A 113 6.12 8.15 22.42
CA HIS A 113 5.13 7.09 22.63
C HIS A 113 4.70 6.47 21.30
N PRO A 114 4.30 5.18 21.29
CA PRO A 114 3.79 4.54 20.08
C PRO A 114 2.45 5.13 19.64
N ILE A 115 2.27 5.27 18.33
CA ILE A 115 0.98 5.65 17.72
C ILE A 115 0.12 4.40 17.62
N GLU A 116 -0.99 4.38 18.35
CA GLU A 116 -1.96 3.29 18.35
C GLU A 116 -3.34 3.83 18.02
N LEU A 117 -4.21 3.04 17.36
CA LEU A 117 -5.59 3.46 17.06
C LEU A 117 -6.40 3.83 18.30
N ALA A 118 -6.07 3.27 19.47
CA ALA A 118 -6.71 3.60 20.74
C ALA A 118 -6.40 5.03 21.21
N ASN A 119 -5.39 5.69 20.63
CA ASN A 119 -5.04 7.06 20.94
C ASN A 119 -5.98 8.07 20.23
N ASP A 120 -6.86 7.62 19.32
CA ASP A 120 -7.85 8.49 18.68
C ASP A 120 -8.89 8.97 19.72
N PRO A 121 -8.98 10.28 20.02
CA PRO A 121 -9.88 10.82 21.04
C PRO A 121 -11.37 10.74 20.66
N LEU A 122 -11.70 10.42 19.40
CA LEU A 122 -13.09 10.35 18.90
C LEU A 122 -13.57 8.91 18.66
N ARG A 123 -12.80 7.92 19.09
CA ARG A 123 -13.11 6.50 18.87
C ARG A 123 -14.16 5.94 19.83
#